data_AF-A0A7Z9XM32-F1
#
_entry.id   AF-A0A7Z9XM32-F1
#
_cell.length_a   1.000
_cell.length_b   1.000
_cell.length_c   1.000
_cell.angle_alpha   90.00
_cell.angle_beta   90.00
_cell.angle_gamma   90.00
#
_symmetry.space_group_name_H-M   'P 1'
#
loop_
_entity.id
_entity.type
_entity.pdbx_description
1 polymer ?
#
loop_
_entity_poly.entity_id
_entity_poly.type
_entity_poly.pdbx_seq_one_letter_code
_entity_poly.pdbx_strand_id
1 'polypeptide(L)'
;MARPLFDSEYLYGFHDPGGEEIMLGRGVPGWVVVTTAIGSNPNDRSGQDFSFLSNRGLGVIVRLNNGYAPVGTLPFERDYDAFAQRCANFVGASSGARIWIVGNEPNHPIEWPGAQWDWSLSPPRPIRPDAKGEPITPERYAKVYKKVRAAIHAVPGHENDQVLVAAIAPWNALTSYPGNEHGDWVQYFVDVLQLIGPSQCDGITLHTYTHGTDPSFIESDVKMQPPFDAYHWHFRAYQDFMNAIPAAMRHLPVYITETDQGDEPWANVNSGWVKRAYQEIDRWNRTHSQKIRALILYRWSEDDKWYIKGKQGVIDDFGDALTLGLKWTDGGEDPPAPDLTEYWRRLEALEAEKLALQGEIDAALALSEALEQEKMTLEEAAPALEDVDDLQRALEALETRLVDLEKELAQVSPVIPPGAAPKPGIHDIMAELPQHESQRWPTREVADIRRIVIH
;
A
#
# COMPACT_ATOMS: atom_id res chain seq x y z
N MET A 1 -5.23 18.98 -35.95
CA MET A 1 -6.68 19.24 -35.99
C MET A 1 -7.28 18.70 -34.70
N ALA A 2 -8.25 19.40 -34.10
CA ALA A 2 -8.93 18.88 -32.91
C ALA A 2 -9.64 17.56 -33.25
N ARG A 3 -9.51 16.57 -32.37
CA ARG A 3 -10.14 15.26 -32.57
C ARG A 3 -11.66 15.39 -32.39
N PRO A 4 -12.49 14.57 -33.07
CA PRO A 4 -13.95 14.74 -33.09
C PRO A 4 -14.62 14.77 -31.71
N LEU A 5 -14.09 14.02 -30.73
CA LEU A 5 -14.61 13.96 -29.36
C LEU A 5 -13.92 14.93 -28.40
N PHE A 6 -13.00 15.77 -28.89
CA PHE A 6 -12.06 16.48 -28.02
C PHE A 6 -11.44 15.52 -27.00
N ASP A 7 -10.96 14.36 -27.48
CA ASP A 7 -10.28 13.32 -26.72
C ASP A 7 -8.76 13.48 -26.82
N SER A 8 -8.03 12.80 -25.93
CA SER A 8 -6.57 12.66 -25.99
C SER A 8 -6.19 11.22 -26.34
N GLU A 9 -5.02 11.03 -26.96
CA GLU A 9 -4.40 9.70 -27.14
C GLU A 9 -3.58 9.25 -25.93
N TYR A 10 -3.21 10.18 -25.05
CA TYR A 10 -2.36 9.94 -23.89
C TYR A 10 -3.18 9.50 -22.68
N LEU A 11 -2.53 8.81 -21.72
CA LEU A 11 -3.20 8.39 -20.48
C LEU A 11 -3.35 9.52 -19.46
N TYR A 12 -2.49 10.54 -19.52
CA TYR A 12 -2.29 11.52 -18.47
C TYR A 12 -3.47 12.48 -18.29
N GLY A 13 -3.77 12.87 -17.06
CA GLY A 13 -4.69 13.98 -16.82
C GLY A 13 -4.84 14.41 -15.37
N PHE A 14 -5.56 15.52 -15.20
CA PHE A 14 -5.91 16.10 -13.90
C PHE A 14 -7.41 16.30 -13.77
N HIS A 15 -7.90 16.12 -12.54
CA HIS A 15 -9.19 16.65 -12.14
C HIS A 15 -9.03 18.15 -11.87
N ASP A 16 -9.90 18.96 -12.46
CA ASP A 16 -9.94 20.42 -12.52
C ASP A 16 -8.92 21.10 -13.44
N PRO A 17 -9.27 22.25 -14.06
CA PRO A 17 -8.34 23.07 -14.81
C PRO A 17 -7.25 23.71 -13.93
N GLY A 18 -6.10 23.96 -14.55
CA GLY A 18 -4.91 24.64 -14.05
C GLY A 18 -3.64 23.79 -14.10
N GLY A 19 -3.75 22.45 -14.04
CA GLY A 19 -2.62 21.53 -14.08
C GLY A 19 -2.16 21.17 -15.50
N GLU A 20 -3.00 21.42 -16.51
CA GLU A 20 -2.75 21.07 -17.90
C GLU A 20 -1.52 21.75 -18.52
N GLU A 21 -1.06 22.87 -17.97
CA GLU A 21 0.16 23.54 -18.45
C GLU A 21 1.39 22.64 -18.37
N ILE A 22 1.44 21.74 -17.37
CA ILE A 22 2.55 20.78 -17.20
C ILE A 22 2.58 19.80 -18.39
N MET A 23 1.40 19.30 -18.76
CA MET A 23 1.21 18.40 -19.91
C MET A 23 1.55 19.10 -21.23
N LEU A 24 1.03 20.31 -21.41
CA LEU A 24 1.22 21.10 -22.64
C LEU A 24 2.65 21.59 -22.82
N GLY A 25 3.33 21.96 -21.74
CA GLY A 25 4.76 22.32 -21.75
C GLY A 25 5.67 21.18 -22.21
N ARG A 26 5.20 19.93 -22.15
CA ARG A 26 5.89 18.74 -22.66
C ARG A 26 5.40 18.27 -24.03
N GLY A 27 4.42 18.95 -24.63
CA GLY A 27 3.82 18.52 -25.90
C GLY A 27 2.95 17.27 -25.78
N VAL A 28 2.46 16.96 -24.58
CA VAL A 28 1.64 15.77 -24.28
C VAL A 28 0.25 16.23 -23.87
N PRO A 29 -0.62 16.68 -24.81
CA PRO A 29 -1.95 17.17 -24.45
C PRO A 29 -2.82 16.00 -23.93
N GLY A 30 -2.83 15.78 -22.62
CA GLY A 30 -3.61 14.75 -21.94
C GLY A 30 -5.06 15.14 -21.73
N TRP A 31 -5.64 14.72 -20.60
CA TRP A 31 -7.04 14.87 -20.24
C TRP A 31 -7.25 15.86 -19.09
N VAL A 32 -8.39 16.55 -19.11
CA VAL A 32 -8.88 17.34 -17.99
C VAL A 32 -10.32 16.93 -17.71
N VAL A 33 -10.58 16.53 -16.46
CA VAL A 33 -11.95 16.33 -15.96
C VAL A 33 -12.41 17.64 -15.31
N VAL A 34 -13.54 18.17 -15.74
CA VAL A 34 -14.17 19.36 -15.14
C VAL A 34 -15.46 18.94 -14.46
N THR A 35 -15.59 19.24 -13.17
CA THR A 35 -16.83 18.98 -12.43
C THR A 35 -17.69 20.23 -12.35
N THR A 36 -19.01 20.09 -12.55
CA THR A 36 -19.95 21.21 -12.48
C THR A 36 -21.24 20.83 -11.78
N ALA A 37 -21.77 21.75 -10.96
CA ALA A 37 -23.08 21.65 -10.33
C ALA A 37 -24.08 22.50 -11.12
N ILE A 38 -24.90 21.84 -11.95
CA ILE A 38 -25.80 22.51 -12.91
C ILE A 38 -27.23 22.66 -12.39
N GLY A 39 -27.56 22.06 -11.24
CA GLY A 39 -28.92 22.00 -10.70
C GLY A 39 -29.85 21.12 -11.54
N SER A 40 -31.15 21.27 -11.31
CA SER A 40 -32.22 20.51 -11.99
C SER A 40 -33.34 21.41 -12.55
N ASN A 41 -33.10 22.72 -12.67
CA ASN A 41 -34.08 23.64 -13.26
C ASN A 41 -34.17 23.42 -14.78
N PRO A 42 -35.30 22.92 -15.32
CA PRO A 42 -35.41 22.58 -16.73
C PRO A 42 -35.49 23.82 -17.65
N ASN A 43 -35.67 25.01 -17.07
CA ASN A 43 -35.72 26.27 -17.80
C ASN A 43 -34.37 27.00 -17.83
N ASP A 44 -33.37 26.54 -17.08
CA ASP A 44 -32.03 27.09 -17.14
C ASP A 44 -31.36 26.63 -18.44
N ARG A 45 -31.01 27.61 -19.29
CA ARG A 45 -30.38 27.43 -20.61
C ARG A 45 -28.92 27.88 -20.63
N SER A 46 -28.32 28.08 -19.47
CA SER A 46 -26.89 28.38 -19.37
C SER A 46 -26.04 27.13 -19.62
N GLY A 47 -24.85 27.35 -20.19
CA GLY A 47 -23.80 26.36 -20.40
C GLY A 47 -22.44 26.96 -20.04
N GLN A 48 -21.36 26.27 -20.40
CA GLN A 48 -19.98 26.70 -20.13
C GLN A 48 -19.10 26.51 -21.37
N ASP A 49 -18.13 27.41 -21.53
CA ASP A 49 -17.12 27.29 -22.58
C ASP A 49 -15.87 26.57 -22.05
N PHE A 50 -15.62 25.37 -22.59
CA PHE A 50 -14.44 24.55 -22.34
C PHE A 50 -13.42 24.64 -23.49
N SER A 51 -13.65 25.51 -24.49
CA SER A 51 -12.78 25.63 -25.66
C SER A 51 -11.37 26.10 -25.30
N PHE A 52 -11.20 26.77 -24.16
CA PHE A 52 -9.88 27.10 -23.63
C PHE A 52 -9.01 25.87 -23.33
N LEU A 53 -9.62 24.69 -23.14
CA LEU A 53 -8.91 23.40 -23.04
C LEU A 53 -8.86 22.71 -24.39
N SER A 54 -10.01 22.48 -25.03
CA SER A 54 -10.08 21.66 -26.24
C SER A 54 -9.34 22.26 -27.44
N ASN A 55 -9.30 23.59 -27.58
CA ASN A 55 -8.53 24.26 -28.65
C ASN A 55 -7.02 24.06 -28.51
N ARG A 56 -6.56 23.58 -27.35
CA ARG A 56 -5.16 23.27 -27.05
C ARG A 56 -4.86 21.78 -27.25
N GLY A 57 -5.82 21.01 -27.78
CA GLY A 57 -5.68 19.59 -28.06
C GLY A 57 -5.92 18.67 -26.86
N LEU A 58 -6.34 19.22 -25.71
CA LEU A 58 -6.63 18.44 -24.52
C LEU A 58 -7.93 17.65 -24.67
N GLY A 59 -7.94 16.48 -24.06
CA GLY A 59 -9.12 15.69 -23.75
C GLY A 59 -10.00 16.41 -22.73
N VAL A 60 -11.30 16.59 -22.99
CA VAL A 60 -12.21 17.24 -22.03
C VAL A 60 -13.36 16.32 -21.67
N ILE A 61 -13.44 15.97 -20.38
CA ILE A 61 -14.54 15.21 -19.78
C ILE A 61 -15.25 16.12 -18.78
N VAL A 62 -16.57 16.24 -18.86
CA VAL A 62 -17.34 17.09 -17.95
C VAL A 62 -18.29 16.26 -17.11
N ARG A 63 -18.14 16.33 -15.78
CA ARG A 63 -19.03 15.69 -14.81
C ARG A 63 -20.21 16.59 -14.49
N LEU A 64 -21.41 16.14 -14.85
CA LEU A 64 -22.67 16.84 -14.63
C LEU A 64 -23.29 16.39 -13.30
N ASN A 65 -23.21 17.25 -12.29
CA ASN A 65 -23.88 17.06 -11.01
C ASN A 65 -25.11 17.96 -10.91
N ASN A 66 -26.16 17.50 -10.24
CA ASN A 66 -27.24 18.37 -9.78
C ASN A 66 -26.72 19.33 -8.69
N GLY A 67 -25.90 18.84 -7.77
CA GLY A 67 -25.20 19.64 -6.78
C GLY A 67 -24.21 18.79 -5.99
N TYR A 68 -23.70 19.34 -4.90
CA TYR A 68 -22.86 18.64 -3.94
C TYR A 68 -23.62 18.46 -2.62
N ALA A 69 -23.14 17.61 -1.72
CA ALA A 69 -23.76 17.37 -0.42
C ALA A 69 -24.16 18.70 0.27
N PRO A 70 -25.41 18.85 0.76
CA PRO A 70 -26.48 17.85 0.86
C PRO A 70 -27.46 17.83 -0.33
N VAL A 71 -27.21 18.60 -1.40
CA VAL A 71 -28.08 18.68 -2.59
C VAL A 71 -28.08 17.35 -3.37
N GLY A 72 -26.93 16.66 -3.37
CA GLY A 72 -26.72 15.37 -4.04
C GLY A 72 -26.31 15.53 -5.50
N THR A 73 -25.46 14.61 -5.95
CA THR A 73 -24.97 14.54 -7.34
C THR A 73 -26.11 14.33 -8.34
N LEU A 74 -27.14 13.60 -7.93
CA LEU A 74 -28.42 13.47 -8.62
C LEU A 74 -29.50 14.10 -7.75
N PRO A 75 -30.55 14.70 -8.33
CA PRO A 75 -31.64 15.21 -7.51
C PRO A 75 -32.50 14.05 -7.01
N PHE A 76 -33.55 14.36 -6.24
CA PHE A 76 -34.57 13.38 -5.91
C PHE A 76 -35.18 12.76 -7.18
N GLU A 77 -35.60 11.51 -7.10
CA GLU A 77 -36.16 10.74 -8.22
C GLU A 77 -37.33 11.46 -8.91
N ARG A 78 -38.14 12.20 -8.14
CA ARG A 78 -39.24 13.03 -8.66
C ARG A 78 -38.80 14.12 -9.65
N ASP A 79 -37.53 14.51 -9.62
CA ASP A 79 -36.95 15.62 -10.39
C ASP A 79 -36.05 15.12 -11.54
N TYR A 80 -35.98 13.81 -11.80
CA TYR A 80 -35.12 13.23 -12.86
C TYR A 80 -35.43 13.74 -14.27
N ASP A 81 -36.70 13.98 -14.60
CA ASP A 81 -37.07 14.53 -15.91
C ASP A 81 -36.59 15.98 -16.05
N ALA A 82 -36.70 16.77 -14.98
CA ALA A 82 -36.24 18.15 -14.94
C ALA A 82 -34.71 18.23 -15.07
N PHE A 83 -33.99 17.32 -14.40
CA PHE A 83 -32.54 17.20 -14.50
C PHE A 83 -32.05 16.75 -15.88
N ALA A 84 -32.74 15.79 -16.52
CA ALA A 84 -32.41 15.39 -17.88
C ALA A 84 -32.54 16.55 -18.86
N GLN A 85 -33.61 17.35 -18.75
CA GLN A 85 -33.77 18.56 -19.55
C GLN A 85 -32.69 19.60 -19.23
N ARG A 86 -32.32 19.78 -17.95
CA ARG A 86 -31.24 20.69 -17.55
C ARG A 86 -29.89 20.28 -18.14
N CYS A 87 -29.58 18.97 -18.15
CA CYS A 87 -28.37 18.43 -18.78
C CYS A 87 -28.35 18.73 -20.28
N ALA A 88 -29.45 18.46 -20.99
CA ALA A 88 -29.55 18.77 -22.43
C ALA A 88 -29.36 20.26 -22.72
N ASN A 89 -29.98 21.13 -21.91
CA ASN A 89 -29.79 22.58 -22.03
C ASN A 89 -28.33 22.99 -21.77
N PHE A 90 -27.68 22.40 -20.76
CA PHE A 90 -26.28 22.69 -20.44
C PHE A 90 -25.37 22.31 -21.61
N VAL A 91 -25.54 21.08 -22.13
CA VAL A 91 -24.75 20.57 -23.25
C VAL A 91 -24.95 21.41 -24.50
N GLY A 92 -26.19 21.70 -24.89
CA GLY A 92 -26.49 22.51 -26.08
C GLY A 92 -26.05 23.97 -25.99
N ALA A 93 -25.81 24.49 -24.79
CA ALA A 93 -25.27 25.83 -24.56
C ALA A 93 -23.76 25.83 -24.27
N SER A 94 -23.11 24.66 -24.22
CA SER A 94 -21.68 24.52 -23.92
C SER A 94 -20.85 24.37 -25.20
N SER A 95 -19.56 24.64 -25.11
CA SER A 95 -18.61 24.49 -26.22
C SER A 95 -17.32 23.83 -25.74
N GLY A 96 -16.63 23.11 -26.62
CA GLY A 96 -15.33 22.49 -26.29
C GLY A 96 -15.38 21.22 -25.44
N ALA A 97 -16.55 20.59 -25.28
CA ALA A 97 -16.70 19.29 -24.62
C ALA A 97 -17.69 18.40 -25.38
N ARG A 98 -17.45 17.09 -25.38
CA ARG A 98 -18.25 16.05 -26.05
C ARG A 98 -18.40 14.77 -25.24
N ILE A 99 -17.86 14.76 -24.02
CA ILE A 99 -17.82 13.60 -23.13
C ILE A 99 -18.36 14.04 -21.78
N TRP A 100 -19.44 13.40 -21.33
CA TRP A 100 -20.25 13.85 -20.20
C TRP A 100 -20.43 12.71 -19.20
N ILE A 101 -20.09 12.90 -17.93
CA ILE A 101 -20.39 11.94 -16.86
C ILE A 101 -21.69 12.35 -16.17
N VAL A 102 -22.60 11.40 -15.92
CA VAL A 102 -23.87 11.67 -15.22
C VAL A 102 -23.73 11.37 -13.74
N GLY A 103 -23.43 12.41 -12.96
CA GLY A 103 -23.24 12.37 -11.52
C GLY A 103 -21.88 11.81 -11.07
N ASN A 104 -21.78 11.47 -9.78
CA ASN A 104 -20.60 10.94 -9.11
C ASN A 104 -20.99 9.84 -8.12
N GLU A 105 -20.19 8.78 -7.98
CA GLU A 105 -20.23 7.84 -6.85
C GLU A 105 -21.62 7.56 -6.24
N PRO A 106 -22.61 7.11 -7.04
CA PRO A 106 -24.01 7.09 -6.61
C PRO A 106 -24.27 6.14 -5.43
N ASN A 107 -23.42 5.12 -5.23
CA ASN A 107 -23.50 4.24 -4.07
C ASN A 107 -23.04 4.92 -2.76
N HIS A 108 -22.36 6.07 -2.80
CA HIS A 108 -21.87 6.73 -1.60
C HIS A 108 -22.93 7.70 -1.03
N PRO A 109 -23.32 7.58 0.26
CA PRO A 109 -24.38 8.43 0.82
C PRO A 109 -24.11 9.93 0.81
N ILE A 110 -22.84 10.35 0.72
CA ILE A 110 -22.49 11.76 0.56
C ILE A 110 -23.11 12.37 -0.71
N GLU A 111 -23.34 11.54 -1.74
CA GLU A 111 -23.84 11.97 -3.03
C GLU A 111 -25.37 11.90 -3.15
N TRP A 112 -26.05 11.38 -2.13
CA TRP A 112 -27.50 11.22 -2.16
C TRP A 112 -28.21 12.57 -1.91
N PRO A 113 -29.29 12.86 -2.65
CA PRO A 113 -30.07 14.07 -2.41
C PRO A 113 -30.69 14.04 -1.00
N GLY A 114 -30.46 15.10 -0.25
CA GLY A 114 -30.94 15.28 1.12
C GLY A 114 -30.15 14.54 2.20
N ALA A 115 -29.05 13.87 1.86
CA ALA A 115 -28.24 13.16 2.84
C ALA A 115 -27.41 14.12 3.71
N GLN A 116 -27.47 13.90 5.02
CA GLN A 116 -26.57 14.53 6.00
C GLN A 116 -26.11 13.44 6.97
N TRP A 117 -24.85 13.05 6.83
CA TRP A 117 -24.25 11.92 7.53
C TRP A 117 -23.12 12.40 8.44
N ASP A 118 -22.94 11.69 9.55
CA ASP A 118 -21.82 11.87 10.45
C ASP A 118 -20.70 10.91 10.05
N TRP A 119 -19.67 11.48 9.41
CA TRP A 119 -18.49 10.77 8.92
C TRP A 119 -17.44 10.54 10.01
N SER A 120 -17.63 11.09 11.22
CA SER A 120 -16.71 10.85 12.35
C SER A 120 -16.93 9.50 13.03
N LEU A 121 -17.97 8.77 12.62
CA LEU A 121 -18.37 7.49 13.18
C LEU A 121 -17.92 6.33 12.28
N SER A 122 -17.68 5.16 12.90
CA SER A 122 -17.35 3.92 12.19
C SER A 122 -18.35 2.81 12.57
N PRO A 123 -19.24 2.37 11.65
CA PRO A 123 -19.47 2.94 10.32
C PRO A 123 -20.19 4.31 10.38
N PRO A 124 -20.06 5.15 9.33
CA PRO A 124 -20.82 6.38 9.19
C PRO A 124 -22.33 6.15 9.24
N ARG A 125 -23.09 7.13 9.73
CA ARG A 125 -24.56 7.05 9.80
C ARG A 125 -25.22 8.42 9.64
N PRO A 126 -26.51 8.48 9.22
CA PRO A 126 -27.25 9.74 9.16
C PRO A 126 -27.25 10.46 10.51
N ILE A 127 -27.14 11.79 10.52
CA ILE A 127 -27.17 12.59 11.77
C ILE A 127 -28.53 12.48 12.49
N ARG A 128 -29.58 12.12 11.75
CA ARG A 128 -30.93 11.79 12.24
C ARG A 128 -31.67 10.93 11.19
N PRO A 129 -32.74 10.19 11.55
CA PRO A 129 -33.41 9.27 10.63
C PRO A 129 -33.91 9.90 9.31
N ASP A 130 -34.45 11.13 9.37
CA ASP A 130 -34.94 11.89 8.20
C ASP A 130 -33.81 12.52 7.36
N ALA A 131 -32.57 12.49 7.85
CA ALA A 131 -31.39 13.00 7.15
C ALA A 131 -30.63 11.91 6.38
N LYS A 132 -31.21 10.70 6.23
CA LYS A 132 -30.61 9.63 5.43
C LYS A 132 -30.38 10.06 3.98
N GLY A 133 -31.24 10.93 3.44
CA GLY A 133 -31.32 11.22 2.02
C GLY A 133 -32.03 10.10 1.25
N GLU A 134 -32.23 10.30 -0.05
CA GLU A 134 -32.79 9.28 -0.93
C GLU A 134 -31.66 8.40 -1.50
N PRO A 135 -31.58 7.09 -1.13
CA PRO A 135 -30.55 6.22 -1.66
C PRO A 135 -30.63 6.10 -3.17
N ILE A 136 -29.49 6.22 -3.84
CA ILE A 136 -29.38 6.03 -5.28
C ILE A 136 -29.07 4.55 -5.51
N THR A 137 -30.10 3.71 -5.67
CA THR A 137 -29.94 2.29 -6.03
C THR A 137 -29.55 2.14 -7.51
N PRO A 138 -29.09 0.96 -7.97
CA PRO A 138 -28.82 0.73 -9.39
C PRO A 138 -30.00 1.06 -10.30
N GLU A 139 -31.24 0.77 -9.90
CA GLU A 139 -32.46 1.08 -10.68
C GLU A 139 -32.67 2.59 -10.82
N ARG A 140 -32.47 3.33 -9.72
CA ARG A 140 -32.60 4.79 -9.72
C ARG A 140 -31.52 5.45 -10.57
N TYR A 141 -30.28 5.00 -10.41
CA TYR A 141 -29.17 5.49 -11.22
C TYR A 141 -29.40 5.21 -12.71
N ALA A 142 -29.72 3.96 -13.09
CA ALA A 142 -29.99 3.59 -14.47
C ALA A 142 -31.18 4.39 -15.05
N LYS A 143 -32.22 4.66 -14.26
CA LYS A 143 -33.38 5.46 -14.68
C LYS A 143 -33.00 6.88 -15.03
N VAL A 144 -32.25 7.60 -14.18
CA VAL A 144 -31.84 8.98 -14.48
C VAL A 144 -30.79 9.03 -15.59
N TYR A 145 -29.82 8.11 -15.59
CA TYR A 145 -28.80 8.02 -16.62
C TYR A 145 -29.41 7.89 -18.03
N LYS A 146 -30.37 6.96 -18.21
CA LYS A 146 -31.05 6.77 -19.50
C LYS A 146 -31.81 8.02 -19.96
N LYS A 147 -32.45 8.73 -19.02
CA LYS A 147 -33.15 9.99 -19.32
C LYS A 147 -32.18 11.08 -19.76
N VAL A 148 -31.08 11.25 -19.03
CA VAL A 148 -30.03 12.24 -19.33
C VAL A 148 -29.39 11.94 -20.68
N ARG A 149 -28.96 10.69 -20.92
CA ARG A 149 -28.36 10.29 -22.20
C ARG A 149 -29.30 10.54 -23.38
N ALA A 150 -30.56 10.12 -23.28
CA ALA A 150 -31.54 10.34 -24.34
C ALA A 150 -31.78 11.84 -24.61
N ALA A 151 -31.82 12.65 -23.55
CA ALA A 151 -32.00 14.10 -23.68
C ALA A 151 -30.79 14.78 -24.33
N ILE A 152 -29.56 14.38 -23.97
CA ILE A 152 -28.31 14.90 -24.58
C ILE A 152 -28.23 14.51 -26.06
N HIS A 153 -28.46 13.24 -26.41
CA HIS A 153 -28.40 12.79 -27.80
C HIS A 153 -29.50 13.37 -28.69
N ALA A 154 -30.58 13.92 -28.11
CA ALA A 154 -31.61 14.65 -28.84
C ALA A 154 -31.23 16.12 -29.14
N VAL A 155 -30.13 16.63 -28.57
CA VAL A 155 -29.65 17.99 -28.85
C VAL A 155 -28.97 18.00 -30.23
N PRO A 156 -29.38 18.89 -31.16
CA PRO A 156 -28.78 18.96 -32.49
C PRO A 156 -27.26 19.17 -32.45
N GLY A 157 -26.53 18.32 -33.16
CA GLY A 157 -25.07 18.35 -33.21
C GLY A 157 -24.39 17.64 -32.04
N HIS A 158 -25.13 17.01 -31.12
CA HIS A 158 -24.63 16.22 -29.99
C HIS A 158 -25.09 14.75 -30.03
N GLU A 159 -25.55 14.28 -31.18
CA GLU A 159 -26.06 12.91 -31.38
C GLU A 159 -24.97 11.84 -31.18
N ASN A 160 -23.70 12.23 -31.30
CA ASN A 160 -22.53 11.35 -31.16
C ASN A 160 -21.68 11.67 -29.92
N ASP A 161 -22.17 12.54 -29.02
CA ASP A 161 -21.49 12.81 -27.76
C ASP A 161 -21.47 11.53 -26.91
N GLN A 162 -20.43 11.36 -26.10
CA GLN A 162 -20.34 10.24 -25.17
C GLN A 162 -20.97 10.62 -23.83
N VAL A 163 -21.97 9.86 -23.39
CA VAL A 163 -22.53 9.98 -22.04
C VAL A 163 -22.08 8.78 -21.22
N LEU A 164 -21.18 9.03 -20.28
CA LEU A 164 -20.51 8.03 -19.47
C LEU A 164 -21.28 7.75 -18.17
N VAL A 165 -21.31 6.47 -17.79
CA VAL A 165 -21.74 6.04 -16.46
C VAL A 165 -20.76 6.57 -15.41
N ALA A 166 -21.27 7.10 -14.31
CA ALA A 166 -20.47 7.57 -13.18
C ALA A 166 -19.73 6.41 -12.52
N ALA A 167 -18.55 6.73 -12.00
CA ALA A 167 -17.77 5.79 -11.22
C ALA A 167 -18.53 5.46 -9.95
N ILE A 168 -18.43 4.20 -9.54
CA ILE A 168 -18.97 3.72 -8.28
C ILE A 168 -17.87 3.89 -7.23
N ALA A 169 -18.19 4.43 -6.05
CA ALA A 169 -17.24 4.56 -4.96
C ALA A 169 -16.70 3.18 -4.59
N PRO A 170 -15.39 2.91 -4.78
CA PRO A 170 -14.79 1.66 -4.37
C PRO A 170 -14.85 1.51 -2.84
N TRP A 171 -14.89 0.26 -2.36
CA TRP A 171 -14.90 -0.11 -0.93
C TRP A 171 -16.10 0.37 -0.10
N ASN A 172 -17.00 1.19 -0.65
CA ASN A 172 -18.15 1.70 0.08
C ASN A 172 -19.32 0.69 0.09
N ALA A 173 -19.59 0.16 1.28
CA ALA A 173 -20.64 -0.83 1.54
C ALA A 173 -21.95 -0.26 2.12
N LEU A 174 -22.17 1.06 2.01
CA LEU A 174 -23.31 1.74 2.66
C LEU A 174 -24.62 1.70 1.86
N THR A 175 -24.59 1.23 0.60
CA THR A 175 -25.80 1.03 -0.22
C THR A 175 -26.18 -0.44 -0.32
N SER A 176 -27.17 -0.87 0.47
CA SER A 176 -27.77 -2.20 0.34
C SER A 176 -29.17 -2.16 -0.27
N TYR A 177 -29.52 -3.22 -0.98
CA TYR A 177 -30.81 -3.42 -1.66
C TYR A 177 -31.03 -4.94 -1.87
N PRO A 178 -32.26 -5.39 -2.22
CA PRO A 178 -32.52 -6.82 -2.45
C PRO A 178 -31.58 -7.42 -3.51
N GLY A 179 -30.87 -8.49 -3.16
CA GLY A 179 -29.84 -9.10 -4.01
C GLY A 179 -28.42 -8.58 -3.79
N ASN A 180 -28.27 -7.53 -2.98
CA ASN A 180 -26.99 -6.99 -2.55
C ASN A 180 -27.07 -6.48 -1.10
N GLU A 181 -27.40 -7.39 -0.18
CA GLU A 181 -27.68 -7.07 1.22
C GLU A 181 -26.43 -6.57 1.96
N HIS A 182 -25.24 -6.95 1.50
CA HIS A 182 -23.96 -6.54 2.08
C HIS A 182 -23.44 -5.21 1.51
N GLY A 183 -24.08 -4.64 0.49
CA GLY A 183 -23.61 -3.42 -0.17
C GLY A 183 -22.32 -3.62 -0.96
N ASP A 184 -22.14 -4.80 -1.56
CA ASP A 184 -21.04 -5.08 -2.47
C ASP A 184 -21.00 -4.04 -3.60
N TRP A 185 -19.95 -3.22 -3.61
CA TRP A 185 -19.77 -2.11 -4.53
C TRP A 185 -19.44 -2.58 -5.96
N VAL A 186 -18.84 -3.77 -6.13
CA VAL A 186 -18.64 -4.39 -7.45
C VAL A 186 -19.96 -4.93 -7.97
N GLN A 187 -20.78 -5.56 -7.11
CA GLN A 187 -22.13 -5.99 -7.49
C GLN A 187 -23.02 -4.79 -7.89
N TYR A 188 -22.95 -3.67 -7.14
CA TYR A 188 -23.63 -2.42 -7.52
C TYR A 188 -23.24 -1.96 -8.93
N PHE A 189 -21.95 -1.97 -9.24
CA PHE A 189 -21.44 -1.62 -10.56
C PHE A 189 -22.00 -2.54 -11.66
N VAL A 190 -21.99 -3.86 -11.43
CA VAL A 190 -22.55 -4.85 -12.37
C VAL A 190 -24.04 -4.60 -12.60
N ASP A 191 -24.81 -4.39 -11.54
CA ASP A 191 -26.26 -4.19 -11.61
C ASP A 191 -26.61 -2.91 -12.38
N VAL A 192 -25.87 -1.82 -12.16
CA VAL A 192 -26.01 -0.59 -12.95
C VAL A 192 -25.79 -0.86 -14.44
N LEU A 193 -24.68 -1.52 -14.80
CA LEU A 193 -24.35 -1.79 -16.20
C LEU A 193 -25.37 -2.72 -16.86
N GLN A 194 -25.85 -3.74 -16.16
CA GLN A 194 -26.89 -4.65 -16.67
C GLN A 194 -28.23 -3.95 -16.86
N LEU A 195 -28.65 -3.10 -15.92
CA LEU A 195 -29.88 -2.32 -16.03
C LEU A 195 -29.81 -1.30 -17.16
N ILE A 196 -28.64 -0.71 -17.41
CA ILE A 196 -28.43 0.21 -18.53
C ILE A 196 -28.45 -0.54 -19.86
N GLY A 197 -27.65 -1.59 -19.97
CA GLY A 197 -27.51 -2.41 -21.17
C GLY A 197 -26.55 -1.84 -22.22
N PRO A 198 -26.02 -2.67 -23.12
CA PRO A 198 -24.93 -2.30 -24.04
C PRO A 198 -25.33 -1.27 -25.11
N SER A 199 -26.62 -1.16 -25.46
CA SER A 199 -27.09 -0.21 -26.48
C SER A 199 -27.40 1.18 -25.95
N GLN A 200 -27.40 1.36 -24.62
CA GLN A 200 -27.74 2.62 -23.98
C GLN A 200 -26.56 3.21 -23.19
N CYS A 201 -25.34 2.72 -23.40
CA CYS A 201 -24.13 3.16 -22.70
C CYS A 201 -23.05 3.54 -23.72
N ASP A 202 -22.44 4.72 -23.57
CA ASP A 202 -21.38 5.20 -24.48
C ASP A 202 -19.97 4.99 -23.91
N GLY A 203 -19.87 4.69 -22.61
CA GLY A 203 -18.61 4.46 -21.91
C GLY A 203 -18.79 4.39 -20.40
N ILE A 204 -17.72 3.98 -19.73
CA ILE A 204 -17.71 3.63 -18.31
C ILE A 204 -16.63 4.48 -17.62
N THR A 205 -16.94 5.04 -16.45
CA THR A 205 -15.90 5.60 -15.58
C THR A 205 -15.69 4.76 -14.34
N LEU A 206 -14.46 4.77 -13.84
CA LEU A 206 -14.02 4.07 -12.63
C LEU A 206 -13.27 5.06 -11.75
N HIS A 207 -13.29 4.84 -10.45
CA HIS A 207 -12.38 5.46 -9.49
C HIS A 207 -11.54 4.37 -8.83
N THR A 208 -10.29 4.66 -8.54
CA THR A 208 -9.43 3.77 -7.76
C THR A 208 -8.35 4.58 -7.06
N TYR A 209 -7.89 4.10 -5.93
CA TYR A 209 -6.97 4.81 -5.04
C TYR A 209 -6.03 3.82 -4.35
N THR A 210 -4.99 4.29 -3.70
CA THR A 210 -4.30 3.46 -2.68
C THR A 210 -4.88 3.75 -1.29
N HIS A 211 -4.48 2.97 -0.29
CA HIS A 211 -4.77 3.30 1.11
C HIS A 211 -3.43 3.61 1.79
N GLY A 212 -2.92 4.81 1.51
CA GLY A 212 -1.62 5.27 1.94
C GLY A 212 -0.69 5.61 0.78
N THR A 213 0.47 6.16 1.12
CA THR A 213 1.37 6.85 0.20
C THR A 213 2.49 5.99 -0.38
N ASP A 214 2.59 4.73 0.06
CA ASP A 214 3.63 3.81 -0.40
C ASP A 214 3.41 3.47 -1.89
N PRO A 215 4.37 3.78 -2.78
CA PRO A 215 4.25 3.50 -4.21
C PRO A 215 4.10 2.01 -4.55
N SER A 216 4.47 1.09 -3.65
CA SER A 216 4.23 -0.35 -3.82
C SER A 216 2.74 -0.72 -3.78
N PHE A 217 1.89 0.12 -3.18
CA PHE A 217 0.44 -0.12 -3.15
C PHE A 217 -0.23 -0.03 -4.52
N ILE A 218 0.44 0.57 -5.53
CA ILE A 218 -0.02 0.55 -6.92
C ILE A 218 -0.11 -0.88 -7.47
N GLU A 219 0.84 -1.72 -7.11
CA GLU A 219 1.00 -3.09 -7.65
C GLU A 219 0.60 -4.16 -6.63
N SER A 220 -0.01 -3.75 -5.53
CA SER A 220 -0.35 -4.65 -4.42
C SER A 220 -1.57 -5.51 -4.75
N ASP A 221 -1.42 -6.82 -4.51
CA ASP A 221 -2.50 -7.81 -4.61
C ASP A 221 -3.24 -8.03 -3.27
N VAL A 222 -2.94 -7.22 -2.25
CA VAL A 222 -3.64 -7.29 -0.95
C VAL A 222 -5.14 -7.14 -1.16
N LYS A 223 -5.89 -8.08 -0.57
CA LYS A 223 -7.35 -8.13 -0.61
C LYS A 223 -7.98 -7.50 0.63
N MET A 224 -9.24 -7.10 0.51
CA MET A 224 -10.04 -6.67 1.65
C MET A 224 -10.22 -7.82 2.65
N GLN A 225 -10.74 -7.48 3.83
CA GLN A 225 -11.21 -8.49 4.79
C GLN A 225 -12.60 -9.02 4.39
N PRO A 226 -13.00 -10.21 4.88
CA PRO A 226 -14.36 -10.71 4.72
C PRO A 226 -15.41 -9.66 5.16
N PRO A 227 -16.54 -9.53 4.45
CA PRO A 227 -17.03 -10.43 3.39
C PRO A 227 -16.55 -10.08 1.97
N PHE A 228 -15.57 -9.18 1.81
CA PHE A 228 -15.13 -8.66 0.51
C PHE A 228 -13.73 -9.14 0.10
N ASP A 229 -13.26 -10.25 0.67
CA ASP A 229 -11.92 -10.82 0.49
C ASP A 229 -11.60 -11.28 -0.95
N ALA A 230 -12.58 -11.22 -1.86
CA ALA A 230 -12.36 -11.35 -3.29
C ALA A 230 -11.73 -10.09 -3.94
N TYR A 231 -11.96 -8.90 -3.38
CA TYR A 231 -11.61 -7.61 -3.99
C TYR A 231 -10.33 -7.02 -3.43
N HIS A 232 -9.60 -6.30 -4.28
CA HIS A 232 -8.35 -5.64 -3.93
C HIS A 232 -8.58 -4.45 -2.99
N TRP A 233 -7.65 -4.27 -2.06
CA TRP A 233 -7.68 -3.17 -1.11
C TRP A 233 -7.08 -1.87 -1.65
N HIS A 234 -6.12 -1.95 -2.56
CA HIS A 234 -5.42 -0.76 -3.09
C HIS A 234 -5.76 -0.51 -4.56
N PHE A 235 -4.82 0.10 -5.29
CA PHE A 235 -5.02 0.61 -6.64
C PHE A 235 -5.60 -0.42 -7.61
N ARG A 236 -5.22 -1.70 -7.47
CA ARG A 236 -5.76 -2.80 -8.30
C ARG A 236 -7.25 -3.09 -8.13
N ALA A 237 -7.98 -2.36 -7.27
CA ALA A 237 -9.44 -2.36 -7.26
C ALA A 237 -10.04 -2.00 -8.63
N TYR A 238 -9.33 -1.24 -9.47
CA TYR A 238 -9.76 -1.01 -10.87
C TYR A 238 -9.88 -2.33 -11.65
N GLN A 239 -9.06 -3.33 -11.36
CA GLN A 239 -9.11 -4.63 -12.03
C GLN A 239 -10.37 -5.40 -11.65
N ASP A 240 -10.85 -5.27 -10.41
CA ASP A 240 -12.10 -5.90 -9.98
C ASP A 240 -13.28 -5.35 -10.77
N PHE A 241 -13.35 -4.02 -10.94
CA PHE A 241 -14.32 -3.40 -11.83
C PHE A 241 -14.16 -3.84 -13.28
N MET A 242 -12.94 -3.76 -13.84
CA MET A 242 -12.69 -4.11 -15.24
C MET A 242 -13.09 -5.56 -15.56
N ASN A 243 -12.78 -6.50 -14.66
CA ASN A 243 -13.15 -7.91 -14.81
C ASN A 243 -14.66 -8.13 -14.68
N ALA A 244 -15.34 -7.30 -13.87
CA ALA A 244 -16.78 -7.33 -13.67
C ALA A 244 -17.60 -6.73 -14.82
N ILE A 245 -16.99 -5.96 -15.74
CA ILE A 245 -17.71 -5.38 -16.89
C ILE A 245 -18.37 -6.52 -17.71
N PRO A 246 -19.70 -6.46 -17.94
CA PRO A 246 -20.41 -7.46 -18.73
C PRO A 246 -19.79 -7.66 -20.10
N ALA A 247 -19.67 -8.90 -20.57
CA ALA A 247 -18.99 -9.23 -21.83
C ALA A 247 -19.52 -8.41 -23.03
N ALA A 248 -20.84 -8.19 -23.11
CA ALA A 248 -21.47 -7.40 -24.16
C ALA A 248 -21.08 -5.91 -24.15
N MET A 249 -20.48 -5.41 -23.06
CA MET A 249 -20.07 -4.03 -22.86
C MET A 249 -18.55 -3.83 -22.89
N ARG A 250 -17.76 -4.90 -23.06
CA ARG A 250 -16.28 -4.83 -23.08
C ARG A 250 -15.69 -4.10 -24.30
N HIS A 251 -16.53 -3.76 -25.27
CA HIS A 251 -16.17 -2.92 -26.41
C HIS A 251 -16.24 -1.41 -26.10
N LEU A 252 -16.87 -1.05 -24.98
CA LEU A 252 -17.03 0.35 -24.56
C LEU A 252 -15.74 0.91 -23.98
N PRO A 253 -15.49 2.22 -24.17
CA PRO A 253 -14.33 2.88 -23.57
C PRO A 253 -14.46 2.97 -22.05
N VAL A 254 -13.33 2.85 -21.36
CA VAL A 254 -13.23 3.01 -19.90
C VAL A 254 -12.28 4.16 -19.56
N TYR A 255 -12.64 4.95 -18.55
CA TYR A 255 -11.86 6.09 -18.06
C TYR A 255 -11.73 6.00 -16.54
N ILE A 256 -10.51 6.04 -15.99
CA ILE A 256 -10.35 6.23 -14.54
C ILE A 256 -10.35 7.74 -14.28
N THR A 257 -11.47 8.26 -13.78
CA THR A 257 -11.73 9.71 -13.71
C THR A 257 -11.28 10.37 -12.42
N GLU A 258 -10.91 9.57 -11.42
CA GLU A 258 -10.27 10.02 -10.19
C GLU A 258 -9.31 8.94 -9.67
N THR A 259 -8.14 9.38 -9.24
CA THR A 259 -7.19 8.58 -8.46
C THR A 259 -6.28 9.48 -7.63
N ASP A 260 -5.90 8.99 -6.46
CA ASP A 260 -4.92 9.58 -5.57
C ASP A 260 -4.37 8.54 -4.58
N GLN A 261 -3.55 9.00 -3.64
CA GLN A 261 -2.91 8.17 -2.62
C GLN A 261 -3.80 7.83 -1.39
N GLY A 262 -5.12 7.96 -1.53
CA GLY A 262 -6.14 7.51 -0.58
C GLY A 262 -6.58 8.53 0.44
N ASP A 263 -6.75 8.08 1.68
CA ASP A 263 -7.23 8.89 2.80
C ASP A 263 -6.31 10.07 3.16
N GLU A 264 -5.05 10.02 2.72
CA GLU A 264 -4.03 11.03 3.04
C GLU A 264 -3.88 12.06 1.91
N PRO A 265 -3.84 13.37 2.25
CA PRO A 265 -3.45 14.42 1.31
C PRO A 265 -2.17 14.09 0.57
N TRP A 266 -2.05 14.46 -0.70
CA TRP A 266 -0.80 14.35 -1.45
C TRP A 266 0.41 14.83 -0.62
N ALA A 267 1.39 13.95 -0.44
CA ALA A 267 2.64 14.34 0.17
C ALA A 267 3.44 15.18 -0.86
N ASN A 268 4.07 16.27 -0.43
CA ASN A 268 4.90 17.07 -1.33
C ASN A 268 6.28 16.41 -1.54
N VAL A 269 6.29 15.26 -2.19
CA VAL A 269 7.47 14.44 -2.45
C VAL A 269 7.30 13.75 -3.80
N ASN A 270 8.40 13.59 -4.55
CA ASN A 270 8.43 12.70 -5.70
C ASN A 270 8.65 11.27 -5.18
N SER A 271 7.56 10.58 -4.83
CA SER A 271 7.62 9.21 -4.31
C SER A 271 7.73 8.16 -5.42
N GLY A 272 7.48 8.54 -6.67
CA GLY A 272 7.30 7.63 -7.79
C GLY A 272 5.92 6.97 -7.84
N TRP A 273 4.99 7.38 -6.97
CA TRP A 273 3.62 6.87 -6.94
C TRP A 273 2.90 7.19 -8.26
N VAL A 274 2.99 8.44 -8.73
CA VAL A 274 2.28 8.91 -9.93
C VAL A 274 2.80 8.18 -11.16
N LYS A 275 4.12 8.14 -11.33
CA LYS A 275 4.74 7.41 -12.43
C LYS A 275 4.36 5.93 -12.45
N ARG A 276 4.36 5.25 -11.31
CA ARG A 276 3.97 3.83 -11.23
C ARG A 276 2.50 3.61 -11.56
N ALA A 277 1.60 4.50 -11.11
CA ALA A 277 0.18 4.40 -11.42
C ALA A 277 -0.07 4.41 -12.95
N TYR A 278 0.59 5.31 -13.68
CA TYR A 278 0.50 5.35 -15.14
C TYR A 278 1.11 4.10 -15.81
N GLN A 279 2.24 3.59 -15.30
CA GLN A 279 2.84 2.35 -15.81
C GLN A 279 1.97 1.11 -15.58
N GLU A 280 1.26 1.03 -14.45
CA GLU A 280 0.32 -0.05 -14.16
C GLU A 280 -0.87 -0.03 -15.15
N ILE A 281 -1.43 1.14 -15.46
CA ILE A 281 -2.52 1.25 -16.45
C ILE A 281 -2.03 0.96 -17.87
N ASP A 282 -0.82 1.39 -18.24
CA ASP A 282 -0.20 1.00 -19.51
C ASP A 282 0.03 -0.52 -19.61
N ARG A 283 0.49 -1.16 -18.53
CA ARG A 283 0.63 -2.62 -18.45
C ARG A 283 -0.72 -3.33 -18.65
N TRP A 284 -1.78 -2.85 -18.00
CA TRP A 284 -3.14 -3.35 -18.24
C TRP A 284 -3.50 -3.24 -19.73
N ASN A 285 -3.34 -2.04 -20.30
CA ASN A 285 -3.69 -1.78 -21.68
C ASN A 285 -2.92 -2.66 -22.67
N ARG A 286 -1.65 -2.95 -22.43
CA ARG A 286 -0.85 -3.83 -23.31
C ARG A 286 -1.28 -5.29 -23.29
N THR A 287 -1.86 -5.73 -22.17
CA THR A 287 -2.20 -7.15 -21.93
C THR A 287 -3.68 -7.46 -22.11
N HIS A 288 -4.54 -6.43 -22.20
CA HIS A 288 -5.99 -6.59 -22.29
C HIS A 288 -6.57 -5.91 -23.53
N SER A 289 -7.62 -6.50 -24.10
CA SER A 289 -8.31 -5.94 -25.26
C SER A 289 -9.15 -4.70 -24.91
N GLN A 290 -9.76 -4.67 -23.73
CA GLN A 290 -10.50 -3.51 -23.26
C GLN A 290 -9.53 -2.51 -22.61
N LYS A 291 -9.31 -1.39 -23.31
CA LYS A 291 -8.36 -0.36 -22.93
C LYS A 291 -9.00 0.67 -22.00
N ILE A 292 -8.22 1.13 -21.03
CA ILE A 292 -8.47 2.29 -20.17
C ILE A 292 -7.84 3.51 -20.86
N ARG A 293 -8.65 4.51 -21.19
CA ARG A 293 -8.24 5.65 -22.04
C ARG A 293 -7.63 6.81 -21.28
N ALA A 294 -7.90 6.91 -19.98
CA ALA A 294 -7.40 7.98 -19.14
C ALA A 294 -7.21 7.48 -17.70
N LEU A 295 -6.19 8.01 -17.03
CA LEU A 295 -6.01 7.96 -15.58
C LEU A 295 -5.86 9.40 -15.10
N ILE A 296 -6.79 9.85 -14.26
CA ILE A 296 -6.92 11.26 -13.88
C ILE A 296 -6.54 11.45 -12.42
N LEU A 297 -5.53 12.27 -12.16
CA LEU A 297 -5.09 12.59 -10.79
C LEU A 297 -6.09 13.54 -10.12
N TYR A 298 -6.58 13.15 -8.95
CA TYR A 298 -7.46 13.94 -8.09
C TYR A 298 -6.63 14.65 -7.01
N ARG A 299 -6.57 15.98 -6.95
CA ARG A 299 -7.10 16.98 -7.89
C ARG A 299 -6.18 18.20 -7.97
N TRP A 300 -6.32 19.03 -8.99
CA TRP A 300 -5.48 20.22 -9.12
C TRP A 300 -5.87 21.35 -8.15
N SER A 301 -7.17 21.67 -8.06
CA SER A 301 -7.66 22.83 -7.30
C SER A 301 -7.52 22.66 -5.79
N GLU A 302 -7.43 23.79 -5.07
CA GLU A 302 -7.31 23.86 -3.60
C GLU A 302 -8.66 23.70 -2.87
N ASP A 303 -9.66 23.11 -3.53
CA ASP A 303 -11.04 23.03 -3.01
C ASP A 303 -11.18 22.01 -1.86
N ASP A 304 -10.28 21.03 -1.79
CA ASP A 304 -10.22 20.04 -0.72
C ASP A 304 -8.76 19.66 -0.38
N LYS A 305 -8.57 18.74 0.58
CA LYS A 305 -7.24 18.37 1.08
C LYS A 305 -6.38 17.61 0.06
N TRP A 306 -6.93 17.12 -1.05
CA TRP A 306 -6.24 16.35 -2.08
C TRP A 306 -5.72 17.21 -3.24
N TYR A 307 -5.56 18.52 -3.02
CA TYR A 307 -5.01 19.42 -4.03
C TYR A 307 -3.54 19.11 -4.38
N ILE A 308 -3.15 19.26 -5.65
CA ILE A 308 -1.77 19.08 -6.16
C ILE A 308 -1.06 20.42 -6.34
N LYS A 309 -1.80 21.51 -6.58
CA LYS A 309 -1.22 22.83 -6.80
C LYS A 309 -0.24 23.21 -5.68
N GLY A 310 1.00 23.54 -6.05
CA GLY A 310 2.07 23.89 -5.10
C GLY A 310 2.82 22.71 -4.49
N LYS A 311 2.44 21.45 -4.78
CA LYS A 311 3.16 20.26 -4.35
C LYS A 311 4.17 19.84 -5.42
N GLN A 312 5.30 20.54 -5.47
CA GLN A 312 6.36 20.32 -6.47
C GLN A 312 6.81 18.86 -6.59
N GLY A 313 6.88 18.11 -5.49
CA GLY A 313 7.26 16.70 -5.55
C GLY A 313 6.31 15.84 -6.38
N VAL A 314 5.00 16.06 -6.28
CA VAL A 314 3.99 15.38 -7.10
C VAL A 314 4.05 15.84 -8.55
N ILE A 315 4.30 17.14 -8.77
CA ILE A 315 4.46 17.73 -10.10
C ILE A 315 5.71 17.16 -10.80
N ASP A 316 6.81 16.95 -10.07
CA ASP A 316 8.03 16.34 -10.59
C ASP A 316 7.81 14.86 -10.92
N ASP A 317 7.13 14.10 -10.05
CA ASP A 317 6.75 12.70 -10.32
C ASP A 317 5.86 12.58 -11.56
N PHE A 318 4.87 13.46 -11.68
CA PHE A 318 4.05 13.56 -12.89
C PHE A 318 4.89 13.95 -14.12
N GLY A 319 5.84 14.87 -13.97
CA GLY A 319 6.79 15.24 -15.00
C GLY A 319 7.62 14.04 -15.49
N ASP A 320 8.09 13.20 -14.57
CA ASP A 320 8.78 11.94 -14.88
C ASP A 320 7.85 10.95 -15.60
N ALA A 321 6.57 10.88 -15.19
CA ALA A 321 5.57 10.06 -15.88
C ALA A 321 5.35 10.51 -17.33
N LEU A 322 5.29 11.82 -17.59
CA LEU A 322 5.11 12.38 -18.93
C LEU A 322 6.27 12.03 -19.88
N THR A 323 7.49 11.83 -19.38
CA THR A 323 8.63 11.41 -20.21
C THR A 323 8.44 10.04 -20.87
N LEU A 324 7.55 9.21 -20.33
CA LEU A 324 7.23 7.90 -20.86
C LEU A 324 6.33 7.96 -22.11
N GLY A 325 5.63 9.07 -22.34
CA GLY A 325 4.78 9.25 -23.53
C GLY A 325 3.66 8.22 -23.70
N LEU A 326 3.13 7.68 -22.60
CA LEU A 326 2.19 6.56 -22.59
C LEU A 326 0.85 6.94 -23.23
N LYS A 327 0.39 6.08 -24.13
CA LYS A 327 -0.86 6.22 -24.91
C LYS A 327 -1.77 5.02 -24.65
N TRP A 328 -3.08 5.22 -24.77
CA TRP A 328 -4.05 4.12 -24.59
C TRP A 328 -4.29 3.28 -25.84
N THR A 329 -3.97 3.81 -27.02
CA THR A 329 -3.91 3.04 -28.27
C THR A 329 -2.55 2.39 -28.39
N ASP A 330 -2.52 1.17 -28.95
CA ASP A 330 -1.28 0.54 -29.38
C ASP A 330 -0.64 1.44 -30.46
N GLY A 331 0.27 2.31 -30.06
CA GLY A 331 1.27 2.83 -30.99
C GLY A 331 1.99 1.61 -31.52
N GLY A 332 1.96 1.40 -32.84
CA GLY A 332 2.55 0.21 -33.45
C GLY A 332 3.95 -0.08 -32.89
N GLU A 333 4.21 -1.36 -32.60
CA GLU A 333 5.48 -1.95 -32.15
C GLU A 333 6.47 -0.98 -31.48
N ASP A 334 6.50 -0.96 -30.15
CA ASP A 334 7.67 -0.44 -29.45
C ASP A 334 8.86 -1.42 -29.63
N PRO A 335 10.10 -0.91 -29.69
CA PRO A 335 11.31 -1.73 -29.71
C PRO A 335 11.31 -2.71 -28.52
N PRO A 336 11.98 -3.87 -28.62
CA PRO A 336 11.95 -4.87 -27.57
C PRO A 336 12.26 -4.20 -26.23
N ALA A 337 11.43 -4.52 -25.23
CA ALA A 337 11.66 -4.07 -23.86
C ALA A 337 13.16 -4.20 -23.56
N PRO A 338 13.83 -3.16 -23.01
CA PRO A 338 15.22 -3.31 -22.63
C PRO A 338 15.30 -4.55 -21.73
N ASP A 339 16.27 -5.42 -22.02
CA ASP A 339 16.49 -6.60 -21.21
C ASP A 339 16.90 -6.15 -19.80
N LEU A 340 15.91 -6.02 -18.93
CA LEU A 340 16.08 -5.64 -17.54
C LEU A 340 16.46 -6.84 -16.69
N THR A 341 16.71 -8.02 -17.27
CA THR A 341 17.10 -9.22 -16.51
C THR A 341 18.34 -8.97 -15.66
N GLU A 342 19.31 -8.22 -16.19
CA GLU A 342 20.51 -7.82 -15.45
C GLU A 342 20.16 -6.87 -14.28
N TYR A 343 19.19 -5.98 -14.50
CA TYR A 343 18.73 -5.00 -13.50
C TYR A 343 17.94 -5.68 -12.37
N TRP A 344 17.07 -6.62 -12.71
CA TRP A 344 16.30 -7.43 -11.77
C TRP A 344 17.19 -8.40 -10.99
N ARG A 345 18.16 -9.07 -11.65
CA ARG A 345 19.18 -9.85 -10.93
C ARG A 345 20.00 -8.99 -9.97
N ARG A 346 20.31 -7.76 -10.36
CA ARG A 346 21.03 -6.84 -9.48
C ARG A 346 20.18 -6.40 -8.30
N LEU A 347 18.89 -6.17 -8.50
CA LEU A 347 17.96 -5.83 -7.42
C LEU A 347 17.80 -7.00 -6.45
N GLU A 348 17.56 -8.22 -6.94
CA GLU A 348 17.46 -9.44 -6.12
C GLU A 348 18.76 -9.69 -5.34
N ALA A 349 19.93 -9.47 -5.97
CA ALA A 349 21.22 -9.58 -5.29
C ALA A 349 21.40 -8.53 -4.20
N LEU A 350 20.96 -7.28 -4.43
CA LEU A 350 21.01 -6.21 -3.44
C LEU A 350 20.02 -6.43 -2.29
N GLU A 351 18.84 -7.00 -2.56
CA GLU A 351 17.87 -7.38 -1.53
C GLU A 351 18.38 -8.54 -0.66
N ALA A 352 19.02 -9.53 -1.28
CA ALA A 352 19.70 -10.60 -0.56
C ALA A 352 20.88 -10.09 0.29
N GLU A 353 21.67 -9.15 -0.25
CA GLU A 353 22.78 -8.51 0.47
C GLU A 353 22.25 -7.66 1.64
N LYS A 354 21.17 -6.90 1.44
CA LYS A 354 20.50 -6.16 2.51
C LYS A 354 20.00 -7.09 3.62
N LEU A 355 19.39 -8.23 3.27
CA LEU A 355 18.89 -9.19 4.23
C LEU A 355 20.03 -9.85 5.03
N ALA A 356 21.16 -10.15 4.38
CA ALA A 356 22.35 -10.67 5.05
C ALA A 356 22.94 -9.63 6.02
N LEU A 357 23.09 -8.38 5.59
CA LEU A 357 23.56 -7.29 6.45
C LEU A 357 22.62 -7.03 7.63
N GLN A 358 21.31 -7.16 7.43
CA GLN A 358 20.35 -7.06 8.53
C GLN A 358 20.58 -8.16 9.57
N GLY A 359 20.84 -9.40 9.13
CA GLY A 359 21.19 -10.51 10.02
C GLY A 359 22.51 -10.28 10.78
N GLU A 360 23.52 -9.68 10.14
CA GLU A 360 24.77 -9.30 10.81
C GLU A 360 24.57 -8.18 11.84
N ILE A 361 23.73 -7.19 11.53
CA ILE A 361 23.35 -6.13 12.48
C ILE A 361 22.64 -6.72 13.69
N ASP A 362 21.67 -7.60 13.48
CA ASP A 362 20.93 -8.25 14.57
C ASP A 362 21.86 -9.10 15.45
N ALA A 363 22.83 -9.80 14.85
CA ALA A 363 23.85 -10.54 15.59
C ALA A 363 24.80 -9.64 16.38
N ALA A 364 25.19 -8.49 15.82
CA ALA A 364 26.03 -7.50 16.50
C ALA A 364 25.30 -6.84 17.68
N LEU A 365 24.00 -6.57 17.53
CA LEU A 365 23.15 -6.07 18.63
C LEU A 365 23.05 -7.10 19.75
N ALA A 366 22.82 -8.37 19.44
CA ALA A 366 22.80 -9.44 20.43
C ALA A 366 24.15 -9.59 21.17
N LEU A 367 25.27 -9.45 20.46
CA LEU A 367 26.60 -9.46 21.08
C LEU A 367 26.82 -8.23 21.98
N SER A 368 26.35 -7.06 21.57
CA SER A 368 26.42 -5.83 22.36
C SER A 368 25.59 -5.95 23.65
N GLU A 369 24.40 -6.55 23.59
CA GLU A 369 23.56 -6.82 24.77
C GLU A 369 24.25 -7.82 25.71
N ALA A 370 24.84 -8.89 25.17
CA ALA A 370 25.59 -9.86 25.97
C ALA A 370 26.81 -9.23 26.64
N LEU A 371 27.54 -8.35 25.94
CA LEU A 371 28.69 -7.64 26.48
C LEU A 371 28.28 -6.67 27.60
N GLU A 372 27.15 -5.98 27.46
CA GLU A 372 26.66 -5.08 28.52
C GLU A 372 26.19 -5.86 29.75
N GLN A 373 25.60 -7.05 29.57
CA GLN A 373 25.30 -7.97 30.68
C GLN A 373 26.57 -8.48 31.37
N GLU A 374 27.59 -8.89 30.61
CA GLU A 374 28.86 -9.35 31.17
C GLU A 374 29.60 -8.22 31.92
N LYS A 375 29.55 -7.00 31.38
CA LYS A 375 30.07 -5.79 32.03
C LYS A 375 29.34 -5.50 33.34
N MET A 376 28.01 -5.58 33.37
CA MET A 376 27.23 -5.48 34.61
C MET A 376 27.65 -6.55 35.63
N THR A 377 27.87 -7.79 35.17
CA THR A 377 28.30 -8.90 36.03
C THR A 377 29.71 -8.66 36.60
N LEU A 378 30.62 -8.08 35.82
CA LEU A 378 31.96 -7.69 36.25
C LEU A 378 31.95 -6.49 37.22
N GLU A 379 31.07 -5.51 36.99
CA GLU A 379 30.87 -4.39 37.91
C GLU A 379 30.26 -4.85 39.25
N GLU A 380 29.39 -5.86 39.25
CA GLU A 380 28.87 -6.52 40.45
C GLU A 380 29.92 -7.39 41.17
N ALA A 381 30.88 -7.96 40.44
CA ALA A 381 31.99 -8.75 40.99
C ALA A 381 33.19 -7.89 41.44
N ALA A 382 33.24 -6.60 41.06
CA ALA A 382 34.31 -5.67 41.41
C ALA A 382 34.61 -5.55 42.93
N PRO A 383 33.62 -5.61 43.85
CA PRO A 383 33.91 -5.59 45.29
C PRO A 383 34.62 -6.86 45.80
N ALA A 384 34.56 -7.98 45.07
CA ALA A 384 35.23 -9.23 45.44
C ALA A 384 36.71 -9.28 45.02
N LEU A 385 37.17 -8.33 44.19
CA LEU A 385 38.57 -8.20 43.81
C LEU A 385 39.44 -7.52 44.88
N GLU A 386 38.86 -6.69 45.76
CA GLU A 386 39.58 -6.14 46.92
C GLU A 386 40.01 -7.25 47.92
N ASP A 387 39.24 -8.34 48.03
CA ASP A 387 39.58 -9.50 48.87
C ASP A 387 40.74 -10.35 48.31
N VAL A 388 40.98 -10.31 46.99
CA VAL A 388 42.07 -11.09 46.35
C VAL A 388 43.44 -10.47 46.61
N ASP A 389 43.53 -9.13 46.62
CA ASP A 389 44.76 -8.40 46.95
C ASP A 389 45.15 -8.59 48.43
N ASP A 390 44.16 -8.68 49.33
CA ASP A 390 44.39 -8.99 50.74
C ASP A 390 44.83 -10.45 50.94
N LEU A 391 44.26 -11.38 50.17
CA LEU A 391 44.68 -12.79 50.17
C LEU A 391 46.09 -12.99 49.59
N GLN A 392 46.49 -12.25 48.54
CA GLN A 392 47.85 -12.27 48.01
C GLN A 392 48.88 -11.73 49.00
N ARG A 393 48.56 -10.64 49.71
CA ARG A 393 49.42 -10.13 50.80
C ARG A 393 49.55 -11.13 51.95
N ALA A 394 48.49 -11.85 52.30
CA ALA A 394 48.55 -12.91 53.31
C ALA A 394 49.41 -14.10 52.88
N LEU A 395 49.38 -14.46 51.59
CA LEU A 395 50.18 -15.55 51.02
C LEU A 395 51.69 -15.21 51.04
N GLU A 396 52.08 -14.01 50.61
CA GLU A 396 53.49 -13.56 50.66
C GLU A 396 54.04 -13.53 52.10
N ALA A 397 53.20 -13.13 53.07
CA ALA A 397 53.57 -13.14 54.48
C ALA A 397 53.80 -14.57 55.00
N LEU A 398 52.98 -15.53 54.58
CA LEU A 398 53.12 -16.94 54.93
C LEU A 398 54.34 -17.58 54.27
N GLU A 399 54.61 -17.29 52.99
CA GLU A 399 55.81 -17.76 52.29
C GLU A 399 57.09 -17.25 52.95
N THR A 400 57.12 -15.97 53.33
CA THR A 400 58.23 -15.38 54.08
C THR A 400 58.43 -16.11 55.42
N ARG A 401 57.34 -16.39 56.13
CA ARG A 401 57.40 -17.12 57.40
C ARG A 401 57.91 -18.56 57.23
N LEU A 402 57.59 -19.20 56.10
CA LEU A 402 58.02 -20.55 55.77
C LEU A 402 59.53 -20.60 55.53
N VAL A 403 60.08 -19.63 54.80
CA VAL A 403 61.52 -19.47 54.59
C VAL A 403 62.27 -19.23 55.90
N ASP A 404 61.71 -18.42 56.81
CA ASP A 404 62.29 -18.19 58.13
C ASP A 404 62.28 -19.46 58.99
N LEU A 405 61.18 -20.22 58.96
CA LEU A 405 61.07 -21.52 59.64
C LEU A 405 62.06 -22.53 59.07
N GLU A 406 62.27 -22.58 57.75
CA GLU A 406 63.27 -23.46 57.13
C GLU A 406 64.70 -23.09 57.57
N LYS A 407 65.00 -21.79 57.70
CA LYS A 407 66.28 -21.33 58.26
C LYS A 407 66.44 -21.71 59.73
N GLU A 408 65.40 -21.55 60.54
CA GLU A 408 65.40 -21.99 61.95
C GLU A 408 65.60 -23.51 62.04
N LEU A 409 64.92 -24.29 61.19
CA LEU A 409 65.04 -25.76 61.15
C LEU A 409 66.46 -26.22 60.75
N ALA A 410 67.10 -25.49 59.84
CA ALA A 410 68.48 -25.73 59.43
C ALA A 410 69.50 -25.44 60.54
N GLN A 411 69.19 -24.53 61.47
CA GLN A 411 70.05 -24.21 62.62
C GLN A 411 69.88 -25.19 63.78
N VAL A 412 68.74 -25.88 63.86
CA VAL A 412 68.41 -26.80 64.97
C VAL A 412 68.62 -28.27 64.58
N SER A 413 68.87 -28.59 63.31
CA SER A 413 69.09 -29.98 62.87
C SER A 413 70.51 -30.48 63.20
N PRO A 414 70.68 -31.50 64.08
CA PRO A 414 71.96 -32.17 64.25
C PRO A 414 72.25 -33.02 63.01
N VAL A 415 73.44 -32.87 62.43
CA VAL A 415 73.92 -33.66 61.30
C VAL A 415 74.03 -35.13 61.72
N ILE A 416 73.08 -35.97 61.32
CA ILE A 416 73.16 -37.43 61.45
C ILE A 416 74.01 -37.94 60.28
N PRO A 417 75.14 -38.66 60.50
CA PRO A 417 75.97 -39.18 59.43
C PRO A 417 75.23 -40.20 58.56
N PRO A 418 75.51 -40.27 57.24
CA PRO A 418 74.82 -41.19 56.33
C PRO A 418 75.15 -42.65 56.70
N GLY A 419 74.10 -43.44 56.99
CA GLY A 419 74.20 -44.86 57.33
C GLY A 419 73.55 -45.26 58.66
N ALA A 420 73.07 -44.31 59.46
CA ALA A 420 72.45 -44.57 60.77
C ALA A 420 70.93 -44.30 60.82
N ALA A 421 70.22 -44.42 59.69
CA ALA A 421 68.76 -44.49 59.73
C ALA A 421 68.34 -45.89 60.23
N PRO A 422 67.74 -46.03 61.42
CA PRO A 422 67.20 -47.32 61.84
C PRO A 422 66.11 -47.73 60.84
N LYS A 423 66.14 -49.00 60.41
CA LYS A 423 65.10 -49.58 59.55
C LYS A 423 63.72 -49.28 60.17
N PRO A 424 62.78 -48.67 59.44
CA PRO A 424 61.42 -48.55 59.92
C PRO A 424 60.87 -49.96 60.18
N GLY A 425 60.19 -50.14 61.30
CA GLY A 425 59.49 -51.38 61.60
C GLY A 425 58.40 -51.59 60.55
N ILE A 426 58.64 -52.49 59.60
CA ILE A 426 57.62 -52.91 58.63
C ILE A 426 56.72 -53.91 59.35
N HIS A 427 55.47 -53.53 59.56
CA HIS A 427 54.43 -54.42 60.09
C HIS A 427 53.60 -54.92 58.91
N ASP A 428 53.70 -56.22 58.61
CA ASP A 428 52.85 -56.87 57.61
C ASP A 428 51.49 -57.16 58.25
N ILE A 429 50.47 -56.41 57.83
CA ILE A 429 49.09 -56.54 58.32
C ILE A 429 48.22 -57.39 57.37
N MET A 430 48.78 -58.03 56.34
CA MET A 430 47.98 -58.79 55.36
C MET A 430 47.14 -59.91 55.98
N ALA A 431 47.59 -60.50 57.10
CA ALA A 431 46.86 -61.50 57.86
C ALA A 431 45.80 -60.91 58.82
N GLU A 432 45.86 -59.61 59.09
CA GLU A 432 44.98 -58.89 60.01
C GLU A 432 43.88 -58.10 59.27
N LEU A 433 43.98 -57.97 57.95
CA LEU A 433 42.94 -57.36 57.12
C LEU A 433 41.68 -58.24 57.12
N PRO A 434 40.47 -57.68 57.28
CA PRO A 434 39.22 -58.43 57.24
C PRO A 434 39.07 -59.22 55.94
N GLN A 435 39.00 -60.56 56.03
CA GLN A 435 38.72 -61.42 54.88
C GLN A 435 37.24 -61.79 54.87
N HIS A 436 36.57 -61.50 53.75
CA HIS A 436 35.19 -61.91 53.54
C HIS A 436 35.14 -63.41 53.19
N GLU A 437 34.32 -64.21 53.89
CA GLU A 437 34.29 -65.69 53.76
C GLU A 437 34.03 -66.19 52.34
N SER A 438 33.37 -65.39 51.50
CA SER A 438 32.96 -65.76 50.14
C SER A 438 33.38 -64.80 49.03
N GLN A 439 33.97 -63.64 49.36
CA GLN A 439 34.37 -62.66 48.35
C GLN A 439 35.88 -62.65 48.22
N ARG A 440 36.37 -63.27 47.15
CA ARG A 440 37.75 -63.19 46.70
C ARG A 440 37.80 -62.24 45.51
N TRP A 441 38.66 -61.23 45.56
CA TRP A 441 39.00 -60.47 44.36
C TRP A 441 39.60 -61.43 43.33
N PRO A 442 39.18 -61.39 42.07
CA PRO A 442 39.76 -62.24 41.04
C PRO A 442 41.25 -61.93 40.91
N THR A 443 42.07 -62.98 40.98
CA THR A 443 43.51 -62.88 40.72
C THR A 443 43.71 -62.47 39.28
N ARG A 444 44.51 -61.42 39.05
CA ARG A 444 44.93 -61.00 37.70
C ARG A 444 46.36 -61.43 37.48
N GLU A 445 46.67 -61.85 36.27
CA GLU A 445 48.06 -62.09 35.88
C GLU A 445 48.82 -60.78 35.95
N VAL A 446 50.08 -60.82 36.41
CA VAL A 446 50.92 -59.61 36.56
C VAL A 446 51.08 -58.89 35.21
N ALA A 447 51.02 -59.63 34.10
CA ALA A 447 51.04 -59.09 32.74
C ALA A 447 49.86 -58.15 32.42
N ASP A 448 48.76 -58.24 33.16
CA ASP A 448 47.55 -57.42 32.98
C ASP A 448 47.58 -56.11 33.78
N ILE A 449 48.59 -55.92 34.64
CA ILE A 449 48.75 -54.70 35.43
C ILE A 449 49.34 -53.60 34.54
N ARG A 450 48.50 -52.63 34.16
CA ARG A 450 48.93 -51.52 33.30
C ARG A 450 49.41 -50.29 34.06
N ARG A 451 49.02 -50.14 35.33
CA ARG A 451 49.42 -49.03 36.20
C ARG A 451 49.45 -49.47 37.65
N ILE A 452 50.40 -48.94 38.41
CA ILE A 452 50.45 -49.01 39.87
C ILE A 452 50.43 -47.57 40.36
N VAL A 453 49.55 -47.26 41.31
CA VAL A 453 49.51 -45.98 42.01
C VAL A 453 49.87 -46.26 43.46
N ILE A 454 50.87 -45.54 43.98
CA ILE A 454 51.30 -45.61 45.37
C ILE A 454 51.01 -44.22 45.94
N HIS A 455 50.26 -44.16 47.05
CA HIS A 455 50.06 -42.93 47.82
C HIS A 455 51.17 -42.75 48.83
#